data_AF-A0AAE8HA49-F1
#
_entry.id   AF-A0AAE8HA49-F1
#
_cell.length_a   1.000
_cell.length_b   1.000
_cell.length_c   1.000
_cell.angle_alpha   90.00
_cell.angle_beta   90.00
_cell.angle_gamma   90.00
#
_symmetry.space_group_name_H-M   'P 1'
#
loop_
_entity.id
_entity.type
_entity.pdbx_description
1 polymer ?
#
loop_
_entity_poly.entity_id
_entity_poly.type
_entity_poly.pdbx_seq_one_letter_code
_entity_poly.pdbx_strand_id
1 'polypeptide(L)'
;MSAMNEDPYTRYWRFHTPDPDIAPREQVPMLAEEQAWAYERARGQRFDWLTVLMAPLCLGAVLPFLVFLTGLWLLSATFMPTLAVDRIVGNTFGWQVLVTLIVIVAWGLRNYLRDRRDPVIRYWAAMPGQGVVELERHRLVAGTCLWVSDFDPDCNTLTQWKDGEWSSTQSSGVSQWIVATTAAGHWLVLREEYAGNFTYNRVGRMPALDKQLHPAQNLAVAFAPRTNVMLGRRFDGEPIPLTRTTYWLSADEHKRLTELAHHWHFSPPDRYGVINPQDAAWVQRLVDKAQASAEPARSPHQALSIQQGCS
;
A
#
# COMPACT_ATOMS: atom_id res chain seq x y z
N MET A 1 6.17 7.22 25.32
CA MET A 1 5.54 8.49 24.88
C MET A 1 6.58 9.37 24.16
N SER A 2 6.75 9.18 22.85
CA SER A 2 7.38 10.14 21.91
C SER A 2 7.14 9.73 20.44
N ALA A 3 6.08 8.97 20.14
CA ALA A 3 5.75 8.61 18.76
C ALA A 3 5.05 9.73 17.97
N MET A 4 4.63 10.80 18.65
CA MET A 4 3.73 11.82 18.08
C MET A 4 4.43 12.90 17.25
N ASN A 5 5.77 12.89 17.15
CA ASN A 5 6.55 13.89 16.42
C ASN A 5 7.62 13.27 15.50
N GLU A 6 7.45 12.00 15.14
CA GLU A 6 8.35 11.34 14.20
C GLU A 6 7.97 11.72 12.78
N ASP A 7 8.96 12.23 12.04
CA ASP A 7 8.81 12.66 10.65
C ASP A 7 8.19 11.53 9.78
N PRO A 8 7.24 11.85 8.87
CA PRO A 8 6.55 10.84 8.05
C PRO A 8 7.50 9.95 7.25
N TYR A 9 8.64 10.48 6.79
CA TYR A 9 9.64 9.71 6.06
C TYR A 9 10.35 8.71 6.98
N THR A 10 10.73 9.12 8.18
CA THR A 10 11.31 8.23 9.21
C THR A 10 10.35 7.09 9.57
N ARG A 11 9.08 7.42 9.75
CA ARG A 11 8.01 6.47 10.06
C ARG A 11 7.79 5.45 8.93
N TYR A 12 7.80 5.91 7.67
CA TYR A 12 7.72 5.06 6.50
C TYR A 12 8.86 4.04 6.48
N TRP A 13 10.11 4.49 6.65
CA TRP A 13 11.25 3.59 6.64
C TRP A 13 11.24 2.60 7.81
N ARG A 14 10.86 3.01 9.02
CA ARG A 14 10.72 2.07 10.14
C ARG A 14 9.71 0.96 9.81
N PHE A 15 8.59 1.28 9.17
CA PHE A 15 7.56 0.29 8.81
C PHE A 15 8.08 -0.78 7.84
N HIS A 16 8.94 -0.39 6.90
CA HIS A 16 9.50 -1.27 5.86
C HIS A 16 10.83 -1.94 6.23
N THR A 17 11.45 -1.53 7.33
CA THR A 17 12.74 -2.06 7.81
C THR A 17 12.47 -3.17 8.83
N PRO A 18 13.21 -4.30 8.77
CA PRO A 18 13.15 -5.29 9.83
C PRO A 18 13.63 -4.69 11.16
N ASP A 19 12.81 -4.83 12.20
CA ASP A 19 13.04 -4.28 13.53
C ASP A 19 13.17 -5.43 14.55
N PRO A 20 14.32 -5.57 15.24
CA PRO A 20 14.53 -6.60 16.24
C PRO A 20 13.61 -6.44 17.47
N ASP A 21 13.10 -5.23 17.72
CA ASP A 21 12.21 -4.92 18.85
C ASP A 21 10.77 -5.39 18.59
N ILE A 22 10.43 -5.74 17.34
CA ILE A 22 9.16 -6.40 17.05
C ILE A 22 9.19 -7.80 17.67
N ALA A 23 8.23 -8.05 18.56
CA ALA A 23 8.10 -9.32 19.25
C ALA A 23 8.03 -10.49 18.25
N PRO A 24 8.76 -11.59 18.53
CA PRO A 24 8.76 -12.74 17.64
C PRO A 24 7.34 -13.33 17.55
N ARG A 25 6.84 -13.43 16.32
CA ARG A 25 5.62 -14.16 15.99
C ARG A 25 5.96 -15.58 15.54
N GLU A 26 4.96 -16.44 15.44
CA GLU A 26 5.16 -17.77 14.87
C GLU A 26 5.61 -17.69 13.41
N GLN A 27 6.69 -18.37 13.08
CA GLN A 27 7.19 -18.45 11.70
C GLN A 27 6.68 -19.71 11.02
N VAL A 28 6.13 -19.54 9.83
CA VAL A 28 5.60 -20.64 9.00
C VAL A 28 6.03 -20.48 7.55
N PRO A 29 6.00 -21.56 6.74
CA PRO A 29 6.22 -21.46 5.31
C PRO A 29 5.23 -20.51 4.62
N MET A 30 5.71 -19.78 3.62
CA MET A 30 4.91 -18.95 2.73
C MET A 30 3.90 -19.78 1.93
N LEU A 31 2.71 -19.22 1.74
CA LEU A 31 1.81 -19.63 0.66
C LEU A 31 2.24 -19.03 -0.67
N ALA A 32 1.73 -19.57 -1.78
CA ALA A 32 2.06 -19.09 -3.12
C ALA A 32 1.77 -17.58 -3.31
N GLU A 33 0.62 -17.10 -2.83
CA GLU A 33 0.25 -15.68 -2.86
C GLU A 33 1.24 -14.81 -2.06
N GLU A 34 1.59 -15.23 -0.85
CA GLU A 34 2.51 -14.50 0.03
C GLU A 34 3.92 -14.44 -0.58
N GLN A 35 4.36 -15.54 -1.19
CA GLN A 35 5.64 -15.60 -1.89
C GLN A 35 5.64 -14.73 -3.14
N ALA A 36 4.52 -14.66 -3.85
CA ALA A 36 4.40 -13.77 -5.00
C ALA A 36 4.40 -12.29 -4.57
N TRP A 37 3.75 -11.94 -3.46
CA TRP A 37 3.85 -10.60 -2.84
C TRP A 37 5.27 -10.27 -2.38
N ALA A 38 5.98 -11.25 -1.82
CA ALA A 38 7.39 -11.12 -1.45
C ALA A 38 8.24 -10.79 -2.68
N TYR A 39 8.08 -11.54 -3.78
CA TYR A 39 8.81 -11.29 -5.02
C TYR A 39 8.49 -9.93 -5.63
N GLU A 40 7.24 -9.50 -5.60
CA GLU A 40 6.85 -8.19 -6.13
C GLU A 40 7.52 -7.06 -5.34
N ARG A 41 7.53 -7.14 -4.00
CA ARG A 41 8.27 -6.20 -3.17
C ARG A 41 9.77 -6.24 -3.43
N ALA A 42 10.35 -7.43 -3.60
CA ALA A 42 11.77 -7.59 -3.94
C ALA A 42 12.12 -6.97 -5.30
N ARG A 43 11.22 -7.03 -6.29
CA ARG A 43 11.40 -6.39 -7.60
C ARG A 43 11.47 -4.87 -7.47
N GLY A 44 10.60 -4.27 -6.67
CA GLY A 44 10.61 -2.83 -6.40
C GLY A 44 11.88 -2.31 -5.72
N GLN A 45 12.69 -3.19 -5.13
CA GLN A 45 13.96 -2.86 -4.47
C GLN A 45 15.19 -3.13 -5.36
N ARG A 46 15.01 -3.51 -6.62
CA ARG A 46 16.14 -3.76 -7.52
C ARG A 46 16.76 -2.44 -7.96
N PHE A 47 18.09 -2.41 -7.92
CA PHE A 47 18.86 -1.30 -8.45
C PHE A 47 18.57 -1.09 -9.94
N ASP A 48 18.11 0.09 -10.31
CA ASP A 48 17.88 0.47 -11.70
C ASP A 48 18.91 1.51 -12.16
N TRP A 49 19.81 1.07 -13.04
CA TRP A 49 20.81 1.94 -13.65
C TRP A 49 20.19 3.09 -14.44
N LEU A 50 19.03 2.88 -15.05
CA LEU A 50 18.37 3.92 -15.83
C LEU A 50 17.92 5.06 -14.90
N THR A 51 17.19 4.74 -13.84
CA THR A 51 16.79 5.71 -12.81
C THR A 51 17.98 6.42 -12.19
N VAL A 52 19.06 5.70 -11.87
CA VAL A 52 20.24 6.29 -11.21
C VAL A 52 21.02 7.22 -12.14
N LEU A 53 21.17 6.85 -13.42
CA LEU A 53 21.99 7.60 -14.38
C LEU A 53 21.21 8.72 -15.09
N MET A 54 19.88 8.70 -15.08
CA MET A 54 19.03 9.75 -15.65
C MET A 54 19.41 11.15 -15.16
N ALA A 55 19.45 11.36 -13.83
CA ALA A 55 19.77 12.66 -13.25
C ALA A 55 21.16 13.20 -13.64
N PRO A 56 22.27 12.45 -13.50
CA PRO A 56 23.58 12.96 -13.91
C PRO A 56 23.74 13.08 -15.43
N LEU A 57 23.02 12.30 -16.24
CA LEU A 57 23.04 12.47 -17.70
C LEU A 57 22.30 13.75 -18.13
N CYS A 58 21.11 14.01 -17.58
CA CYS A 58 20.32 15.19 -17.93
C CYS A 58 20.88 16.47 -17.31
N LEU A 59 21.21 16.45 -16.01
CA LEU A 59 21.60 17.64 -15.26
C LEU A 59 23.13 17.77 -15.14
N GLY A 60 23.84 16.66 -15.01
CA GLY A 60 25.30 16.68 -14.82
C GLY A 60 26.09 16.91 -16.11
N ALA A 61 25.59 16.47 -17.27
CA ALA A 61 26.27 16.66 -18.54
C ALA A 61 25.86 17.96 -19.26
N VAL A 62 24.57 18.30 -19.24
CA VAL A 62 24.05 19.41 -20.05
C VAL A 62 24.14 20.75 -19.32
N LEU A 63 23.77 20.80 -18.04
CA LEU A 63 23.65 22.05 -17.30
C LEU A 63 24.99 22.79 -17.11
N PRO A 64 26.12 22.14 -16.76
CA PRO A 64 27.40 22.83 -16.62
C PRO A 64 27.88 23.44 -17.95
N PHE A 65 27.63 22.74 -19.06
CA PHE A 65 27.97 23.24 -20.39
C PHE A 65 27.14 24.47 -20.76
N LEU A 66 25.82 24.46 -20.49
CA LEU A 66 24.96 25.62 -20.69
C LEU A 66 25.36 26.81 -19.82
N VAL A 67 25.68 26.59 -18.55
CA VAL A 67 26.16 27.64 -17.64
C VAL A 67 27.48 28.22 -18.14
N PHE A 68 28.41 27.37 -18.58
CA PHE A 68 29.70 27.80 -19.13
C PHE A 68 29.53 28.66 -20.39
N LEU A 69 28.72 28.21 -21.35
CA LEU A 69 28.44 28.96 -22.58
C LEU A 69 27.73 30.28 -22.29
N THR A 70 26.74 30.28 -21.40
CA THR A 70 25.99 31.49 -21.03
C THR A 70 26.89 32.50 -20.32
N GLY A 71 27.79 32.03 -19.44
CA GLY A 71 28.79 32.87 -18.78
C GLY A 71 29.79 33.48 -19.76
N LEU A 72 30.30 32.70 -20.72
CA LEU A 72 31.18 33.20 -21.78
C LEU A 72 30.48 34.23 -22.67
N TRP A 73 29.23 33.95 -23.04
CA TRP A 73 28.40 34.89 -23.80
C TRP A 73 28.22 36.20 -23.04
N LEU A 74 27.79 36.15 -21.77
CA LEU A 74 27.60 37.35 -20.95
C LEU A 74 28.91 38.14 -20.80
N LEU A 75 30.02 37.47 -20.50
CA LEU A 75 31.33 38.10 -20.36
C LEU A 75 31.77 38.81 -21.64
N SER A 76 31.58 38.15 -22.80
CA SER A 76 31.90 38.73 -24.11
C SER A 76 31.01 39.95 -24.42
N ALA A 77 29.72 39.86 -24.11
CA ALA A 77 28.74 40.90 -24.40
C ALA A 77 28.88 42.15 -23.52
N THR A 78 29.38 42.00 -22.28
CA THR A 78 29.38 43.09 -21.28
C THR A 78 30.76 43.64 -20.96
N PHE A 79 31.82 42.82 -20.98
CA PHE A 79 33.14 43.22 -20.49
C PHE A 79 34.26 43.05 -21.51
N MET A 80 34.19 42.04 -22.40
CA MET A 80 35.29 41.68 -23.31
C MET A 80 34.81 41.25 -24.71
N PRO A 81 34.40 42.19 -25.58
CA PRO A 81 33.82 41.88 -26.89
C PRO A 81 34.79 41.21 -27.88
N THR A 82 36.09 41.23 -27.64
CA THR A 82 37.11 40.57 -28.46
C THR A 82 37.51 39.17 -27.96
N LEU A 83 36.78 38.63 -26.98
CA LEU A 83 37.05 37.31 -26.44
C LEU A 83 36.89 36.23 -27.52
N ALA A 84 37.94 35.45 -27.77
CA ALA A 84 37.91 34.34 -28.73
C ALA A 84 37.17 33.12 -28.14
N VAL A 85 35.84 33.22 -28.05
CA VAL A 85 34.96 32.21 -27.45
C VAL A 85 35.19 30.83 -28.07
N ASP A 86 35.28 30.73 -29.39
CA ASP A 86 35.48 29.45 -30.10
C ASP A 86 36.79 28.75 -29.69
N ARG A 87 37.86 29.52 -29.50
CA ARG A 87 39.17 28.99 -29.08
C ARG A 87 39.14 28.52 -27.63
N ILE A 88 38.44 29.24 -26.76
CA ILE A 88 38.27 28.86 -25.35
C ILE A 88 37.47 27.57 -25.25
N VAL A 89 36.32 27.49 -25.95
CA VAL A 89 35.48 26.30 -25.99
C VAL A 89 36.26 25.10 -26.55
N GLY A 90 36.97 25.26 -27.67
CA GLY A 90 37.78 24.19 -28.25
C GLY A 90 38.86 23.65 -27.31
N ASN A 91 39.48 24.52 -26.51
CA ASN A 91 40.52 24.12 -25.56
C ASN A 91 39.96 23.49 -24.26
N THR A 92 38.73 23.83 -23.86
CA THR A 92 38.14 23.34 -22.61
C THR A 92 37.21 22.14 -22.80
N PHE A 93 36.71 21.89 -24.02
CA PHE A 93 35.74 20.84 -24.30
C PHE A 93 36.20 19.44 -23.85
N GLY A 94 37.44 19.04 -24.17
CA GLY A 94 37.96 17.73 -23.76
C GLY A 94 38.01 17.54 -22.24
N TRP A 95 38.37 18.60 -21.50
CA TRP A 95 38.38 18.58 -20.03
C TRP A 95 36.97 18.53 -19.46
N GLN A 96 36.01 19.23 -20.08
CA GLN A 96 34.61 19.19 -19.66
C GLN A 96 34.00 17.80 -19.82
N VAL A 97 34.26 17.13 -20.96
CA VAL A 97 33.83 15.74 -21.18
C VAL A 97 34.43 14.81 -20.12
N LEU A 98 35.73 14.94 -19.85
CA LEU A 98 36.40 14.11 -18.84
C LEU A 98 35.81 14.31 -17.43
N VAL A 99 35.65 15.56 -16.99
CA VAL A 99 35.07 15.87 -15.67
C VAL A 99 33.64 15.33 -15.57
N THR A 100 32.85 15.47 -16.63
CA THR A 100 31.48 14.95 -16.70
C THR A 100 31.45 13.45 -16.52
N LEU A 101 32.31 12.71 -17.22
CA LEU A 101 32.43 11.26 -17.09
C LEU A 101 32.83 10.85 -15.66
N ILE A 102 33.80 11.53 -15.06
CA ILE A 102 34.22 11.27 -13.68
C ILE A 102 33.04 11.45 -12.71
N VAL A 103 32.27 12.53 -12.86
CA VAL A 103 31.10 12.79 -12.01
C VAL A 103 30.02 11.72 -12.19
N ILE A 104 29.71 11.33 -13.43
CA ILE A 104 28.74 10.26 -13.71
C ILE A 104 29.18 8.93 -13.08
N VAL A 105 30.45 8.56 -13.24
CA VAL A 105 31.00 7.32 -12.66
C VAL A 105 30.97 7.38 -11.13
N ALA A 106 31.40 8.50 -10.53
CA ALA A 106 31.37 8.68 -9.08
C ALA A 106 29.93 8.63 -8.53
N TRP A 107 28.97 9.24 -9.23
CA TRP A 107 27.56 9.20 -8.89
C TRP A 107 26.99 7.78 -8.96
N GLY A 108 27.24 7.08 -10.07
CA GLY A 108 26.81 5.69 -10.27
C GLY A 108 27.38 4.79 -9.18
N LEU A 109 28.69 4.88 -8.90
CA LEU A 109 29.36 4.11 -7.86
C LEU A 109 28.80 4.41 -6.46
N ARG A 110 28.59 5.69 -6.14
CA ARG A 110 28.01 6.11 -4.85
C ARG A 110 26.62 5.49 -4.64
N ASN A 111 25.73 5.58 -5.62
CA ASN A 111 24.37 5.04 -5.51
C ASN A 111 24.39 3.51 -5.48
N TYR A 112 25.22 2.87 -6.30
CA TYR A 112 25.40 1.43 -6.26
C TYR A 112 25.87 0.92 -4.89
N LEU A 113 26.87 1.58 -4.30
CA LEU A 113 27.37 1.24 -2.97
C LEU A 113 26.35 1.53 -1.86
N ARG A 114 25.58 2.62 -2.00
CA ARG A 114 24.48 2.94 -1.08
C ARG A 114 23.45 1.82 -1.09
N ASP A 115 22.92 1.47 -2.25
CA ASP A 115 21.83 0.50 -2.36
C ASP A 115 22.27 -0.91 -1.95
N ARG A 116 23.53 -1.27 -2.25
CA ARG A 116 24.11 -2.53 -1.76
C ARG A 116 24.28 -2.59 -0.24
N ARG A 117 24.39 -1.46 0.44
CA ARG A 117 24.54 -1.38 1.90
C ARG A 117 23.22 -1.10 2.60
N ASP A 118 22.18 -0.74 1.86
CA ASP A 118 20.87 -0.43 2.40
C ASP A 118 20.26 -1.70 3.03
N PRO A 119 19.94 -1.68 4.34
CA PRO A 119 19.42 -2.85 5.03
C PRO A 119 18.04 -3.25 4.51
N VAL A 120 17.22 -2.31 4.05
CA VAL A 120 15.87 -2.57 3.54
C VAL A 120 15.93 -3.25 2.19
N ILE A 121 16.75 -2.72 1.27
CA ILE A 121 16.94 -3.34 -0.05
C ILE A 121 17.46 -4.77 0.10
N ARG A 122 18.48 -4.97 0.96
CA ARG A 122 19.04 -6.29 1.21
C ARG A 122 18.03 -7.26 1.81
N TYR A 123 17.24 -6.79 2.78
CA TYR A 123 16.20 -7.59 3.41
C TYR A 123 15.19 -8.07 2.37
N TRP A 124 14.56 -7.15 1.63
CA TRP A 124 13.55 -7.50 0.64
C TRP A 124 14.11 -8.33 -0.53
N ALA A 125 15.36 -8.13 -0.92
CA ALA A 125 16.01 -8.95 -1.93
C ALA A 125 16.19 -10.41 -1.50
N ALA A 126 16.46 -10.67 -0.22
CA ALA A 126 16.68 -12.02 0.32
C ALA A 126 15.37 -12.72 0.74
N MET A 127 14.40 -11.95 1.20
CA MET A 127 13.19 -12.43 1.85
C MET A 127 12.36 -13.46 1.03
N PRO A 128 12.15 -13.32 -0.30
CA PRO A 128 11.44 -14.34 -1.08
C PRO A 128 12.12 -15.71 -1.09
N GLY A 129 13.46 -15.74 -0.97
CA GLY A 129 14.25 -16.97 -0.91
C GLY A 129 14.25 -17.62 0.48
N GLN A 130 13.89 -16.88 1.53
CA GLN A 130 13.74 -17.44 2.88
C GLN A 130 12.46 -18.28 3.00
N GLY A 131 11.40 -17.90 2.26
CA GLY A 131 10.17 -18.69 2.16
C GLY A 131 9.36 -18.75 3.46
N VAL A 132 9.55 -17.80 4.38
CA VAL A 132 8.89 -17.77 5.70
C VAL A 132 8.13 -16.47 5.95
N VAL A 133 7.02 -16.57 6.68
CA VAL A 133 6.22 -15.43 7.16
C VAL A 133 5.96 -15.56 8.65
N GLU A 134 5.68 -14.43 9.28
CA GLU A 134 5.29 -14.33 10.68
C GLU A 134 3.76 -14.18 10.81
N LEU A 135 3.12 -15.07 11.57
CA LEU A 135 1.66 -15.08 11.71
C LEU A 135 1.18 -14.37 12.97
N GLU A 136 0.17 -13.53 12.80
CA GLU A 136 -0.66 -13.03 13.89
C GLU A 136 -2.06 -13.61 13.78
N ARG A 137 -2.51 -14.30 14.84
CA ARG A 137 -3.78 -15.04 14.82
C ARG A 137 -4.89 -14.33 15.58
N HIS A 138 -6.09 -14.43 15.02
CA HIS A 138 -7.33 -13.91 15.57
C HIS A 138 -8.42 -14.96 15.41
N ARG A 139 -9.28 -15.07 16.43
CA ARG A 139 -10.52 -15.83 16.34
C ARG A 139 -11.68 -14.86 16.20
N LEU A 140 -12.30 -14.82 15.03
CA LEU A 140 -13.45 -14.00 14.71
C LEU A 140 -14.73 -14.67 15.21
N VAL A 141 -15.67 -13.89 15.74
CA VAL A 141 -16.94 -14.38 16.31
C VAL A 141 -18.12 -14.01 15.43
N ALA A 142 -18.24 -12.74 15.08
CA ALA A 142 -19.27 -12.23 14.18
C ALA A 142 -18.75 -10.96 13.49
N GLY A 143 -19.36 -10.58 12.36
CA GLY A 143 -19.01 -9.37 11.63
C GLY A 143 -20.20 -8.58 11.14
N THR A 144 -19.99 -7.29 10.91
CA THR A 144 -20.93 -6.41 10.19
C THR A 144 -20.25 -5.90 8.92
N CYS A 145 -20.91 -6.09 7.79
CA CYS A 145 -20.43 -5.65 6.48
C CYS A 145 -20.81 -4.18 6.23
N LEU A 146 -19.83 -3.37 5.87
CA LEU A 146 -19.94 -1.95 5.51
C LEU A 146 -19.36 -1.76 4.11
N TRP A 147 -19.81 -0.73 3.41
CA TRP A 147 -19.39 -0.45 2.04
C TRP A 147 -18.74 0.91 1.90
N VAL A 148 -17.72 0.99 1.08
CA VAL A 148 -17.04 2.25 0.73
C VAL A 148 -17.03 2.38 -0.78
N SER A 149 -17.32 3.59 -1.26
CA SER A 149 -17.12 4.00 -2.64
C SER A 149 -16.14 5.16 -2.63
N ASP A 150 -14.86 4.86 -2.65
CA ASP A 150 -13.77 5.83 -2.63
C ASP A 150 -12.87 5.57 -3.84
N PHE A 151 -13.11 6.35 -4.89
CA PHE A 151 -12.38 6.23 -6.15
C PHE A 151 -11.28 7.26 -6.21
N ASP A 152 -10.04 6.77 -6.27
CA ASP A 152 -8.87 7.57 -6.56
C ASP A 152 -8.50 7.43 -8.04
N PRO A 153 -8.64 8.48 -8.87
CA PRO A 153 -8.28 8.42 -10.28
C PRO A 153 -6.78 8.20 -10.51
N ASP A 154 -5.93 8.58 -9.56
CA ASP A 154 -4.48 8.46 -9.64
C ASP A 154 -4.01 7.06 -9.19
N CYS A 155 -4.80 6.37 -8.35
CA CYS A 155 -4.53 5.02 -7.82
C CYS A 155 -5.59 3.99 -8.28
N ASN A 156 -5.84 3.91 -9.59
CA ASN A 156 -6.93 3.08 -10.14
C ASN A 156 -6.54 1.63 -10.48
N THR A 157 -5.36 1.17 -10.06
CA THR A 157 -4.90 -0.21 -10.32
C THR A 157 -4.98 -1.05 -9.06
N LEU A 158 -5.55 -2.25 -9.20
CA LEU A 158 -5.70 -3.23 -8.15
C LEU A 158 -4.96 -4.50 -8.55
N THR A 159 -3.96 -4.85 -7.74
CA THR A 159 -3.18 -6.07 -7.89
C THR A 159 -3.87 -7.19 -7.12
N GLN A 160 -4.40 -8.19 -7.83
CA GLN A 160 -5.11 -9.32 -7.24
C GLN A 160 -4.46 -10.64 -7.63
N TRP A 161 -4.37 -11.56 -6.66
CA TRP A 161 -3.93 -12.92 -6.88
C TRP A 161 -5.12 -13.76 -7.32
N LYS A 162 -5.08 -14.32 -8.53
CA LYS A 162 -6.14 -15.18 -9.08
C LYS A 162 -5.50 -16.33 -9.83
N ASP A 163 -6.01 -17.54 -9.60
CA ASP A 163 -5.61 -18.74 -10.33
C ASP A 163 -4.09 -19.00 -10.35
N GLY A 164 -3.38 -18.59 -9.29
CA GLY A 164 -1.94 -18.76 -9.17
C GLY A 164 -1.09 -17.69 -9.85
N GLU A 165 -1.71 -16.61 -10.34
CA GLU A 165 -1.01 -15.51 -11.01
C GLU A 165 -1.47 -14.13 -10.50
N TRP A 166 -0.57 -13.15 -10.58
CA TRP A 166 -0.90 -11.74 -10.36
C TRP A 166 -1.59 -11.16 -11.58
N SER A 167 -2.81 -10.68 -11.37
CA SER A 167 -3.52 -9.86 -12.35
C SER A 167 -3.55 -8.40 -11.86
N SER A 168 -3.03 -7.50 -12.68
CA SER A 168 -3.28 -6.06 -12.51
C SER A 168 -4.59 -5.74 -13.21
N THR A 169 -5.57 -5.32 -12.42
CA THR A 169 -6.91 -4.99 -12.90
C THR A 169 -7.27 -3.57 -12.48
N GLN A 170 -8.25 -2.97 -13.14
CA GLN A 170 -8.74 -1.67 -12.70
C GLN A 170 -9.54 -1.81 -11.42
N SER A 171 -9.25 -0.98 -10.42
CA SER A 171 -10.05 -0.87 -9.21
C SER A 171 -11.44 -0.34 -9.56
N SER A 172 -12.45 -0.89 -8.89
CA SER A 172 -13.79 -0.35 -8.96
C SER A 172 -13.98 0.94 -8.14
N GLY A 173 -13.06 1.24 -7.22
CA GLY A 173 -13.26 2.20 -6.12
C GLY A 173 -14.22 1.70 -5.03
N VAL A 174 -14.79 0.49 -5.19
CA VAL A 174 -15.65 -0.13 -4.18
C VAL A 174 -14.82 -1.07 -3.32
N SER A 175 -14.94 -0.90 -2.00
CA SER A 175 -14.38 -1.83 -1.03
C SER A 175 -15.42 -2.26 0.00
N GLN A 176 -15.31 -3.52 0.42
CA GLN A 176 -16.04 -4.07 1.53
C GLN A 176 -15.18 -3.95 2.78
N TRP A 177 -15.79 -3.46 3.84
CA TRP A 177 -15.19 -3.35 5.17
C TRP A 177 -15.98 -4.23 6.13
N ILE A 178 -15.34 -5.22 6.72
CA ILE A 178 -15.96 -6.10 7.71
C ILE A 178 -15.44 -5.71 9.09
N VAL A 179 -16.34 -5.18 9.91
CA VAL A 179 -16.05 -4.88 11.32
C VAL A 179 -16.45 -6.10 12.13
N ALA A 180 -15.45 -6.87 12.57
CA ALA A 180 -15.60 -8.13 13.27
C ALA A 180 -15.31 -8.02 14.76
N THR A 181 -16.09 -8.71 15.57
CA THR A 181 -15.74 -8.97 16.97
C THR A 181 -14.83 -10.18 17.04
N THR A 182 -13.81 -10.10 17.90
CA THR A 182 -12.92 -11.22 18.18
C THR A 182 -13.32 -11.92 19.48
N ALA A 183 -12.92 -13.18 19.64
CA ALA A 183 -13.16 -13.93 20.89
C ALA A 183 -12.43 -13.30 22.10
N ALA A 184 -11.44 -12.46 21.86
CA ALA A 184 -10.74 -11.67 22.87
C ALA A 184 -11.45 -10.36 23.25
N GLY A 185 -12.62 -10.08 22.67
CA GLY A 185 -13.40 -8.86 22.95
C GLY A 185 -12.92 -7.61 22.22
N HIS A 186 -11.96 -7.72 21.30
CA HIS A 186 -11.53 -6.60 20.46
C HIS A 186 -12.34 -6.52 19.17
N TRP A 187 -12.43 -5.30 18.63
CA TRP A 187 -12.85 -5.08 17.24
C TRP A 187 -11.66 -5.28 16.29
N LEU A 188 -11.92 -5.96 15.18
CA LEU A 188 -10.97 -6.15 14.08
C LEU A 188 -11.64 -5.79 12.76
N VAL A 189 -10.96 -5.02 11.94
CA VAL A 189 -11.46 -4.54 10.66
C VAL A 189 -10.72 -5.24 9.52
N LEU A 190 -11.48 -5.84 8.62
CA LEU A 190 -10.98 -6.41 7.37
C LEU A 190 -11.45 -5.56 6.20
N ARG A 191 -10.54 -5.29 5.26
CA ARG A 191 -10.84 -4.60 4.02
C ARG A 191 -10.64 -5.54 2.83
N GLU A 192 -11.56 -5.51 1.89
CA GLU A 192 -11.41 -6.13 0.57
C GLU A 192 -11.78 -5.12 -0.51
N GLU A 193 -10.96 -4.99 -1.54
CA GLU A 193 -11.20 -4.08 -2.67
C GLU A 193 -11.52 -4.88 -3.93
N TYR A 194 -12.44 -4.36 -4.74
CA TYR A 194 -12.97 -5.09 -5.89
C TYR A 194 -12.56 -4.47 -7.20
N ALA A 195 -12.24 -5.31 -8.18
CA ALA A 195 -11.99 -4.89 -9.55
C ALA A 195 -13.28 -4.42 -10.24
N GLY A 196 -13.16 -3.48 -11.18
CA GLY A 196 -14.27 -3.03 -12.02
C GLY A 196 -13.85 -2.03 -13.08
N ASN A 197 -14.69 -1.86 -14.10
CA ASN A 197 -14.38 -1.01 -15.26
C ASN A 197 -14.22 0.47 -14.90
N PHE A 198 -13.24 1.16 -15.44
CA PHE A 198 -13.05 2.60 -15.26
C PHE A 198 -14.23 3.44 -15.81
N THR A 199 -14.82 4.32 -14.98
CA THR A 199 -15.84 5.30 -15.41
C THR A 199 -15.83 6.55 -14.51
N TYR A 200 -15.85 7.77 -15.09
CA TYR A 200 -15.85 9.04 -14.34
C TYR A 200 -17.18 9.41 -13.63
N ASN A 201 -18.32 8.82 -14.01
CA ASN A 201 -19.64 9.13 -13.45
C ASN A 201 -20.19 7.96 -12.62
N ARG A 202 -19.39 7.45 -11.68
CA ARG A 202 -19.66 6.16 -11.04
C ARG A 202 -20.51 6.28 -9.79
N VAL A 203 -21.56 5.46 -9.73
CA VAL A 203 -22.25 5.11 -8.49
C VAL A 203 -21.68 3.76 -8.03
N GLY A 204 -21.14 3.70 -6.81
CA GLY A 204 -20.63 2.46 -6.22
C GLY A 204 -21.70 1.38 -6.21
N ARG A 205 -21.36 0.19 -6.71
CA ARG A 205 -22.24 -0.99 -6.70
C ARG A 205 -21.60 -2.10 -5.91
N MET A 206 -22.38 -2.69 -5.00
CA MET A 206 -21.92 -3.86 -4.26
C MET A 206 -21.66 -5.00 -5.25
N PRO A 207 -20.53 -5.71 -5.14
CA PRO A 207 -20.28 -6.93 -5.89
C PRO A 207 -21.37 -7.98 -5.62
N ALA A 208 -21.54 -8.90 -6.56
CA ALA A 208 -22.40 -10.06 -6.37
C ALA A 208 -21.95 -10.86 -5.14
N LEU A 209 -22.91 -11.48 -4.43
CA LEU A 209 -22.68 -12.10 -3.12
C LEU A 209 -21.57 -13.15 -3.15
N ASP A 210 -21.48 -13.95 -4.21
CA ASP A 210 -20.45 -14.97 -4.43
C ASP A 210 -19.03 -14.40 -4.54
N LYS A 211 -18.90 -13.11 -4.86
CA LYS A 211 -17.61 -12.41 -4.97
C LYS A 211 -17.21 -11.68 -3.70
N GLN A 212 -18.11 -11.51 -2.74
CA GLN A 212 -17.81 -10.76 -1.53
C GLN A 212 -16.89 -11.56 -0.59
N LEU A 213 -16.13 -10.88 0.27
CA LEU A 213 -15.34 -11.52 1.30
C LEU A 213 -16.26 -12.18 2.34
N HIS A 214 -16.02 -13.47 2.60
CA HIS A 214 -16.70 -14.28 3.62
C HIS A 214 -15.65 -14.80 4.60
N PRO A 215 -15.37 -14.08 5.70
CA PRO A 215 -14.37 -14.51 6.66
C PRO A 215 -14.75 -15.82 7.34
N ALA A 216 -13.75 -16.66 7.60
CA ALA A 216 -13.87 -17.81 8.48
C ALA A 216 -13.49 -17.45 9.93
N GLN A 217 -13.83 -18.33 10.87
CA GLN A 217 -13.58 -18.14 12.31
C GLN A 217 -12.11 -17.92 12.64
N ASN A 218 -11.19 -18.64 11.99
CA ASN A 218 -9.77 -18.50 12.24
C ASN A 218 -9.16 -17.60 11.16
N LEU A 219 -8.63 -16.46 11.58
CA LEU A 219 -7.88 -15.53 10.75
C LEU A 219 -6.41 -15.56 11.18
N ALA A 220 -5.49 -15.75 10.24
CA ALA A 220 -4.09 -15.43 10.42
C ALA A 220 -3.66 -14.34 9.45
N VAL A 221 -3.12 -13.25 9.96
CA VAL A 221 -2.48 -12.20 9.15
C VAL A 221 -1.00 -12.55 9.03
N ALA A 222 -0.52 -12.69 7.79
CA ALA A 222 0.86 -13.02 7.50
C ALA A 222 1.68 -11.74 7.26
N PHE A 223 2.74 -11.58 8.03
CA PHE A 223 3.68 -10.47 7.92
C PHE A 223 5.03 -10.94 7.39
N ALA A 224 5.72 -10.04 6.69
CA ALA A 224 7.12 -10.23 6.41
C ALA A 224 7.90 -10.23 7.75
N PRO A 225 8.81 -11.20 7.97
CA PRO A 225 9.44 -11.41 9.28
C PRO A 225 10.06 -10.17 9.89
N ARG A 226 9.83 -9.92 11.18
CA ARG A 226 10.33 -8.75 11.91
C ARG A 226 9.94 -7.41 11.28
N THR A 227 8.86 -7.36 10.51
CA THR A 227 8.30 -6.10 9.99
C THR A 227 6.82 -6.00 10.30
N ASN A 228 6.24 -4.86 9.96
CA ASN A 228 4.81 -4.61 10.00
C ASN A 228 4.16 -4.74 8.60
N VAL A 229 4.90 -5.22 7.61
CA VAL A 229 4.41 -5.32 6.23
C VAL A 229 3.63 -6.61 6.04
N MET A 230 2.31 -6.48 5.84
CA MET A 230 1.43 -7.60 5.54
C MET A 230 1.68 -8.16 4.13
N LEU A 231 1.72 -9.49 4.03
CA LEU A 231 1.86 -10.25 2.79
C LEU A 231 0.59 -11.02 2.41
N GLY A 232 -0.29 -11.30 3.36
CA GLY A 232 -1.49 -12.09 3.09
C GLY A 232 -2.38 -12.29 4.31
N ARG A 233 -3.55 -12.88 4.07
CA ARG A 233 -4.50 -13.34 5.09
C ARG A 233 -4.83 -14.79 4.82
N ARG A 234 -4.87 -15.60 5.88
CA ARG A 234 -5.28 -17.00 5.83
C ARG A 234 -6.56 -17.14 6.63
N PHE A 235 -7.58 -17.71 6.01
CA PHE A 235 -8.85 -18.03 6.64
C PHE A 235 -8.97 -19.55 6.78
N ASP A 236 -9.46 -20.01 7.93
CA ASP A 236 -9.71 -21.43 8.20
C ASP A 236 -10.89 -21.60 9.17
N GLY A 237 -11.48 -22.79 9.18
CA GLY A 237 -12.64 -23.16 9.97
C GLY A 237 -13.97 -22.72 9.35
N GLU A 238 -15.01 -22.72 10.17
CA GLU A 238 -16.37 -22.40 9.73
C GLU A 238 -16.52 -20.90 9.40
N PRO A 239 -17.42 -20.52 8.46
CA PRO A 239 -17.79 -19.14 8.22
C PRO A 239 -18.32 -18.46 9.49
N ILE A 240 -17.96 -17.19 9.72
CA ILE A 240 -18.58 -16.42 10.80
C ILE A 240 -19.97 -15.91 10.39
N PRO A 241 -20.90 -15.74 11.34
CA PRO A 241 -22.10 -14.95 11.12
C PRO A 241 -21.74 -13.53 10.66
N LEU A 242 -22.22 -13.15 9.48
CA LEU A 242 -21.99 -11.82 8.89
C LEU A 242 -23.32 -11.10 8.72
N THR A 243 -23.53 -10.02 9.47
CA THR A 243 -24.65 -9.11 9.26
C THR A 243 -24.38 -8.30 8.00
N ARG A 244 -25.13 -8.60 6.94
CA ARG A 244 -25.04 -7.87 5.68
C ARG A 244 -25.84 -6.58 5.80
N THR A 245 -25.19 -5.46 5.51
CA THR A 245 -25.85 -4.15 5.49
C THR A 245 -25.73 -3.56 4.09
N THR A 246 -26.64 -2.64 3.78
CA THR A 246 -26.56 -1.78 2.60
C THR A 246 -25.87 -0.45 2.91
N TYR A 247 -25.23 -0.34 4.08
CA TYR A 247 -24.68 0.90 4.60
C TYR A 247 -23.38 1.29 3.88
N TRP A 248 -23.40 2.47 3.27
CA TRP A 248 -22.22 3.09 2.68
C TRP A 248 -21.62 4.11 3.67
N LEU A 249 -20.33 3.97 3.98
CA LEU A 249 -19.62 4.91 4.84
C LEU A 249 -19.58 6.29 4.20
N SER A 250 -19.74 7.33 5.02
CA SER A 250 -19.36 8.69 4.61
C SER A 250 -17.84 8.80 4.45
N ALA A 251 -17.36 9.85 3.77
CA ALA A 251 -15.93 10.11 3.63
C ALA A 251 -15.21 10.23 4.99
N ASP A 252 -15.85 10.90 5.96
CA ASP A 252 -15.30 11.05 7.32
C ASP A 252 -15.27 9.73 8.08
N GLU A 253 -16.33 8.90 7.95
CA GLU A 253 -16.38 7.58 8.56
C GLU A 253 -15.33 6.64 7.95
N HIS A 254 -15.16 6.67 6.63
CA HIS A 254 -14.13 5.91 5.92
C HIS A 254 -12.72 6.32 6.35
N LYS A 255 -12.43 7.62 6.34
CA LYS A 255 -11.13 8.15 6.75
C LYS A 255 -10.80 7.74 8.19
N ARG A 256 -11.75 7.97 9.11
CA ARG A 256 -11.56 7.63 10.52
C ARG A 256 -11.40 6.12 10.74
N LEU A 257 -12.22 5.29 10.10
CA LEU A 257 -12.11 3.83 10.22
C LEU A 257 -10.75 3.32 9.68
N THR A 258 -10.27 3.90 8.59
CA THR A 258 -8.96 3.58 8.00
C THR A 258 -7.82 3.90 8.96
N GLU A 259 -7.87 5.07 9.60
CA GLU A 259 -6.87 5.50 10.60
C GLU A 259 -6.88 4.57 11.83
N LEU A 260 -8.06 4.24 12.34
CA LEU A 260 -8.24 3.40 13.53
C LEU A 260 -7.90 1.92 13.31
N ALA A 261 -8.11 1.40 12.10
CA ALA A 261 -7.77 0.02 11.74
C ALA A 261 -6.28 -0.14 11.38
N HIS A 262 -5.54 0.95 11.28
CA HIS A 262 -4.10 0.95 11.02
C HIS A 262 -3.67 0.18 9.75
N HIS A 263 -4.51 0.12 8.72
CA HIS A 263 -4.24 -0.67 7.50
C HIS A 263 -2.99 -0.21 6.72
N TRP A 264 -2.65 1.08 6.82
CA TRP A 264 -1.54 1.69 6.08
C TRP A 264 -0.31 1.97 6.93
N HIS A 265 -0.50 2.16 8.23
CA HIS A 265 0.58 2.40 9.15
C HIS A 265 0.18 1.98 10.56
N PHE A 266 0.93 1.04 11.13
CA PHE A 266 0.86 0.70 12.54
C PHE A 266 2.27 0.63 13.12
N SER A 267 2.37 1.03 14.38
CA SER A 267 3.58 0.93 15.19
C SER A 267 3.20 0.32 16.53
N PRO A 268 4.00 -0.61 17.10
CA PRO A 268 3.72 -1.14 18.42
C PRO A 268 3.45 0.00 19.44
N PRO A 269 2.39 -0.13 20.27
CA PRO A 269 1.61 -1.34 20.55
C PRO A 269 0.43 -1.62 19.59
N ASP A 270 0.22 -0.79 18.57
CA ASP A 270 -0.89 -0.96 17.61
C ASP A 270 -0.73 -2.26 16.81
N ARG A 271 -1.86 -2.87 16.44
CA ARG A 271 -1.92 -4.14 15.71
C ARG A 271 -2.75 -3.95 14.43
N TYR A 272 -2.32 -4.57 13.34
CA TYR A 272 -2.99 -4.43 12.05
C TYR A 272 -4.47 -4.83 12.12
N GLY A 273 -5.35 -3.93 11.69
CA GLY A 273 -6.80 -4.13 11.68
C GLY A 273 -7.45 -4.10 13.06
N VAL A 274 -6.71 -4.18 14.16
CA VAL A 274 -7.29 -4.23 15.51
C VAL A 274 -7.51 -2.81 16.02
N ILE A 275 -8.73 -2.53 16.45
CA ILE A 275 -9.10 -1.23 16.99
C ILE A 275 -8.64 -1.12 18.44
N ASN A 276 -7.97 -0.03 18.77
CA ASN A 276 -7.57 0.29 20.13
C ASN A 276 -8.79 0.46 21.07
N PRO A 277 -8.71 0.04 22.34
CA PRO A 277 -9.84 0.09 23.27
C PRO A 277 -10.49 1.47 23.41
N GLN A 278 -9.71 2.55 23.31
CA GLN A 278 -10.18 3.93 23.39
C GLN A 278 -11.17 4.31 22.26
N ASP A 279 -11.08 3.63 21.12
CA ASP A 279 -11.86 3.91 19.91
C ASP A 279 -13.03 2.93 19.72
N ALA A 280 -13.09 1.87 20.55
CA ALA A 280 -14.11 0.83 20.47
C ALA A 280 -15.54 1.38 20.57
N ALA A 281 -15.77 2.41 21.40
CA ALA A 281 -17.08 3.04 21.54
C ALA A 281 -17.54 3.77 20.27
N TRP A 282 -16.61 4.33 19.50
CA TRP A 282 -16.94 4.93 18.21
C TRP A 282 -17.28 3.86 17.18
N VAL A 283 -16.50 2.77 17.13
CA VAL A 283 -16.76 1.63 16.23
C VAL A 283 -18.10 0.97 16.54
N GLN A 284 -18.44 0.78 17.81
CA GLN A 284 -19.76 0.27 18.21
C GLN A 284 -20.90 1.13 17.64
N ARG A 285 -20.83 2.46 17.80
CA ARG A 285 -21.85 3.37 17.24
C ARG A 285 -21.95 3.28 15.72
N LEU A 286 -20.83 3.10 15.03
CA LEU A 286 -20.81 2.91 13.58
C LEU A 286 -21.53 1.60 13.19
N VAL A 287 -21.23 0.50 13.91
CA VAL A 287 -21.89 -0.79 13.72
C VAL A 287 -23.39 -0.69 13.99
N ASP A 288 -23.80 -0.08 15.10
CA ASP A 288 -25.21 0.08 15.46
C ASP A 288 -25.97 0.87 14.38
N LYS A 289 -25.37 1.95 13.87
CA LYS A 289 -25.92 2.77 12.77
C LYS A 289 -26.07 1.95 11.48
N ALA A 290 -25.07 1.15 11.14
CA ALA A 290 -25.11 0.31 9.95
C ALA A 290 -26.15 -0.82 10.06
N GLN A 291 -26.27 -1.44 11.24
CA GLN A 291 -27.26 -2.48 11.50
C GLN A 291 -28.69 -1.94 11.51
N ALA A 292 -28.91 -0.72 12.02
CA ALA A 292 -30.21 -0.05 11.90
C ALA A 292 -30.62 0.23 10.45
N SER A 293 -29.65 0.26 9.53
CA SER A 293 -29.86 0.43 8.08
C SER A 293 -30.01 -0.90 7.34
N ALA A 294 -29.81 -2.04 7.99
CA ALA A 294 -30.01 -3.35 7.38
C ALA A 294 -31.51 -3.62 7.21
N GLU A 295 -31.95 -4.00 6.00
CA GLU A 295 -33.34 -4.43 5.81
C GLU A 295 -33.62 -5.63 6.73
N PRO A 296 -34.74 -5.65 7.47
CA PRO A 296 -35.14 -6.84 8.20
C PRO A 296 -35.32 -7.97 7.21
N ALA A 297 -34.67 -9.11 7.45
CA ALA A 297 -34.82 -10.32 6.65
C ALA A 297 -36.33 -10.57 6.44
N ARG A 298 -36.81 -10.48 5.19
CA ARG A 298 -38.20 -10.82 4.88
C ARG A 298 -38.44 -12.23 5.39
N SER A 299 -39.29 -12.36 6.40
CA SER A 299 -39.68 -13.64 6.93
C SER A 299 -40.36 -14.45 5.82
N PRO A 300 -40.09 -15.77 5.70
CA PRO A 300 -40.68 -16.62 4.66
C PRO A 300 -42.21 -16.75 4.73
N HIS A 301 -42.86 -16.12 5.72
CA HIS A 301 -44.30 -16.13 5.89
C HIS A 301 -45.06 -15.08 5.05
N GLN A 302 -44.40 -14.10 4.42
CA GLN A 302 -45.10 -13.13 3.55
C GLN A 302 -45.24 -13.56 2.08
N ALA A 303 -44.60 -14.65 1.65
CA ALA A 303 -44.71 -15.15 0.28
C ALA A 303 -46.05 -15.89 0.00
N LEU A 304 -46.79 -16.29 1.04
CA LEU A 304 -48.03 -17.08 0.90
C LEU A 304 -49.32 -16.24 0.83
N SER A 305 -49.29 -14.94 1.13
CA SER A 305 -50.49 -14.09 1.05
C SER A 305 -50.70 -13.42 -0.31
N ILE A 306 -49.74 -13.48 -1.23
CA ILE A 306 -49.87 -12.85 -2.56
C ILE A 306 -50.50 -13.80 -3.60
N GLN A 307 -50.54 -15.12 -3.34
CA GLN A 307 -51.14 -16.09 -4.27
C GLN A 307 -52.61 -16.44 -4.01
N GLN A 308 -53.27 -15.87 -2.99
CA GLN A 308 -54.72 -16.11 -2.75
C GLN A 308 -55.62 -14.92 -3.16
N GLY A 309 -55.08 -13.93 -3.87
CA GLY A 309 -55.79 -12.70 -4.24
C GLY A 309 -56.09 -12.51 -5.72
N CYS A 310 -56.04 -13.57 -6.55
CA CYS A 310 -56.53 -13.54 -7.92
C CYS A 310 -57.50 -14.70 -8.12
N SER A 311 -58.76 -14.46 -7.74
CA SER A 311 -59.94 -15.15 -8.26
C SER A 311 -60.31 -14.57 -9.63
#